data_AF-L8LWK6-F1
#
_entry.id   AF-L8LWK6-F1
#
_cell.length_a   1.000
_cell.length_b   1.000
_cell.length_c   1.000
_cell.angle_alpha   90.00
_cell.angle_beta   90.00
_cell.angle_gamma   90.00
#
_symmetry.space_group_name_H-M   'P 1'
#
loop_
_entity.id
_entity.type
_entity.pdbx_description
1 polymer ?
#
loop_
_entity_poly.entity_id
_entity_poly.type
_entity_poly.pdbx_seq_one_letter_code
_entity_poly.pdbx_strand_id
1 'polypeptide(L)' 'MSGEIEIAGIKIAKSDGDATPKSVQAVVTVLSERLATIEEKIKQNSQNSSRPPSSDA' A
#
# COMPACT_ATOMS: atom_id res chain seq x y z
N MET A 1 -21.23 14.73 12.34
CA MET A 1 -20.06 14.99 11.48
C MET A 1 -19.44 13.64 11.16
N SER A 2 -19.78 13.07 10.02
CA SER A 2 -19.26 11.76 9.60
C SER A 2 -17.95 12.01 8.88
N GLY A 3 -16.82 11.82 9.57
CA GLY A 3 -15.50 11.86 8.94
C GLY A 3 -15.21 10.53 8.25
N GLU A 4 -14.50 10.58 7.12
CA GLU A 4 -13.88 9.40 6.51
C GLU A 4 -12.39 9.37 6.88
N ILE A 5 -11.83 8.18 7.02
CA ILE A 5 -10.38 7.97 7.14
C ILE A 5 -9.92 7.07 5.99
N GLU A 6 -8.70 7.29 5.53
CA GLU A 6 -8.09 6.53 4.43
C GLU A 6 -7.02 5.58 4.98
N ILE A 7 -7.12 4.30 4.64
CA ILE A 7 -6.16 3.26 5.03
C ILE A 7 -5.76 2.50 3.77
N ALA A 8 -4.47 2.54 3.42
CA ALA A 8 -3.94 1.89 2.21
C ALA A 8 -4.75 2.20 0.92
N GLY A 9 -5.20 3.45 0.76
CA GLY A 9 -6.02 3.87 -0.38
C GLY A 9 -7.52 3.54 -0.28
N ILE A 10 -7.95 2.89 0.80
CA ILE A 10 -9.36 2.53 1.05
C ILE A 10 -9.97 3.53 2.02
N LYS A 11 -11.09 4.13 1.63
CA LYS A 11 -11.87 5.03 2.49
C LYS A 11 -12.83 4.22 3.36
N ILE A 12 -12.76 4.44 4.67
CA ILE A 12 -13.70 3.87 5.64
C ILE A 12 -14.29 4.97 6.52
N ALA A 13 -15.49 4.76 7.06
CA ALA A 13 -16.06 5.68 8.00
C ALA A 13 -15.19 5.74 9.27
N LYS A 14 -14.95 6.93 9.80
CA LYS A 14 -14.15 7.12 11.01
C LYS A 14 -14.73 6.37 12.21
N SER A 15 -16.06 6.27 12.30
CA SER A 15 -16.75 5.47 13.31
C SER A 15 -16.33 3.99 13.30
N ASP A 16 -16.09 3.43 12.12
CA ASP A 16 -15.76 2.02 11.95
C ASP A 16 -14.29 1.80 12.30
N GLY A 17 -13.42 2.76 11.96
CA GLY A 17 -12.03 2.80 12.41
C GLY A 17 -11.93 2.87 13.94
N ASP A 18 -12.67 3.78 14.57
CA ASP A 18 -12.67 3.99 16.01
C ASP A 18 -13.27 2.78 16.77
N ALA A 19 -14.24 2.08 16.17
CA ALA A 19 -14.83 0.86 16.72
C ALA A 19 -13.93 -0.39 16.58
N THR A 20 -12.92 -0.34 15.72
CA THR A 20 -12.00 -1.46 15.50
C THR A 20 -11.06 -1.64 16.70
N PRO A 21 -10.90 -2.85 17.27
CA PRO A 21 -9.96 -3.09 18.36
C PRO A 21 -8.52 -2.71 17.99
N LYS A 22 -7.76 -2.15 18.93
CA LYS A 22 -6.37 -1.71 18.70
C LYS A 22 -5.46 -2.81 18.16
N SER A 23 -5.67 -4.05 18.55
CA SER A 23 -4.92 -5.20 18.03
C SER A 23 -5.14 -5.41 16.53
N VAL A 24 -6.38 -5.24 16.06
CA VAL A 24 -6.73 -5.34 14.63
C VAL A 24 -6.19 -4.13 13.88
N GLN A 25 -6.31 -2.91 14.44
CA GLN A 25 -5.71 -1.71 13.84
C GLN A 25 -4.19 -1.89 13.63
N ALA A 26 -3.47 -2.45 14.62
CA ALA A 26 -2.03 -2.70 14.50
C ALA A 26 -1.70 -3.69 13.37
N VAL A 27 -2.49 -4.76 13.22
CA VAL A 27 -2.32 -5.70 12.10
C VAL A 27 -2.54 -5.01 10.76
N VAL A 28 -3.58 -4.19 10.65
CA VAL A 28 -3.88 -3.43 9.42
C VAL A 28 -2.75 -2.47 9.07
N THR A 29 -2.18 -1.76 10.05
CA THR A 29 -1.01 -0.89 9.85
C THR A 29 0.18 -1.67 9.30
N VAL A 30 0.56 -2.77 9.94
CA VAL A 30 1.71 -3.60 9.50
C VAL A 30 1.48 -4.17 8.10
N LEU A 31 0.26 -4.60 7.78
CA LEU A 31 -0.07 -5.09 6.44
C LEU A 31 0.00 -3.98 5.39
N SER A 32 -0.44 -2.77 5.73
CA SER A 32 -0.38 -1.60 4.83
C SER A 32 1.07 -1.22 4.50
N GLU A 33 1.95 -1.22 5.50
CA GLU A 33 3.39 -0.96 5.30
C GLU A 33 4.06 -2.04 4.42
N ARG A 34 3.69 -3.30 4.63
CA ARG A 34 4.18 -4.42 3.81
C ARG A 34 3.72 -4.30 2.37
N LEU A 35 2.46 -3.91 2.14
CA LEU A 35 1.93 -3.67 0.80
C LEU A 35 2.69 -2.55 0.10
N ALA A 36 2.87 -1.39 0.76
CA ALA A 36 3.63 -0.27 0.20
C ALA A 36 5.08 -0.68 -0.17
N THR A 37 5.71 -1.50 0.67
CA THR A 37 7.07 -2.02 0.40
C THR A 37 7.09 -2.95 -0.83
N ILE A 38 6.07 -3.80 -1.00
CA ILE A 38 5.97 -4.71 -2.15
C ILE A 38 5.70 -3.92 -3.43
N GLU A 39 4.77 -2.97 -3.40
CA GLU A 39 4.44 -2.11 -4.54
C GLU A 39 5.68 -1.32 -5.01
N GLU A 40 6.45 -0.77 -4.08
CA GLU A 40 7.70 -0.07 -4.42
C GLU A 40 8.72 -1.03 -5.05
N LYS A 41 8.90 -2.23 -4.49
CA LYS A 41 9.80 -3.25 -5.08
C LYS A 41 9.37 -3.66 -6.49
N ILE A 42 8.07 -3.81 -6.74
CA ILE A 42 7.52 -4.11 -8.06
C ILE A 42 7.80 -2.96 -9.02
N LYS A 43 7.58 -1.71 -8.59
CA LYS A 43 7.85 -0.52 -9.39
C LYS A 43 9.33 -0.41 -9.77
N GLN A 44 10.23 -0.66 -8.83
CA GLN A 44 11.68 -0.68 -9.07
C GLN A 44 12.10 -1.82 -10.03
N ASN A 45 11.51 -3.02 -9.89
CA ASN A 45 11.77 -4.14 -10.80
C ASN A 45 11.23 -3.86 -12.22
N SER A 46 10.03 -3.27 -12.32
CA SER A 46 9.46 -2.82 -13.59
C SER A 46 10.34 -1.79 -14.30
N GLN A 47 11.02 -0.90 -13.57
CA GLN A 47 11.93 0.08 -14.15
C GLN A 47 13.27 -0.55 -14.60
N ASN A 48 13.77 -1.57 -13.89
CA ASN A 48 14.96 -2.32 -14.27
C ASN A 48 14.74 -3.35 -15.41
N SER A 49 13.50 -3.66 -15.76
CA SER A 49 13.15 -4.58 -16.86
C SER A 49 12.93 -3.86 -18.20
N SER A 50 13.47 -2.66 -18.33
CA SER A 50 13.66 -2.01 -19.62
C SER A 50 14.66 -2.86 -20.41
N ARG A 51 14.17 -3.62 -21.40
CA ARG A 51 14.95 -4.38 -22.40
C ARG A 51 16.35 -3.77 -22.62
N PRO A 52 17.41 -4.61 -22.70
CA PRO A 52 18.73 -4.10 -23.08
C PRO A 52 18.58 -3.38 -24.43
N PRO A 53 19.26 -2.23 -24.64
CA PRO A 53 19.39 -1.74 -26.00
C PRO A 53 20.05 -2.88 -26.78
N SER A 54 19.33 -3.44 -27.74
CA SER A 54 19.88 -4.30 -28.77
C SER A 54 21.04 -3.54 -29.40
N SER A 55 22.25 -3.85 -28.99
CA SER A 55 23.47 -3.48 -29.71
C SER A 55 23.82 -4.66 -30.62
N ASP A 56 22.88 -5.03 -31.47
CA ASP A 56 23.14 -5.73 -32.73
C ASP A 56 23.09 -4.66 -33.82
N ALA A 57 24.19 -3.92 -33.97
CA ALA A 57 24.47 -3.03 -35.08
C ALA A 57 25.99 -2.91 -35.25
#